data_AF-A0A376YIS4-F1
#
_entry.id   AF-A0A376YIS4-F1
#
_cell.length_a   1.000
_cell.length_b   1.000
_cell.length_c   1.000
_cell.angle_alpha   90.00
_cell.angle_beta   90.00
_cell.angle_gamma   90.00
#
_symmetry.space_group_name_H-M   'P 1'
#
loop_
_entity.id
_entity.type
_entity.pdbx_description
1 polymer ?
#
loop_
_entity_poly.entity_id
_entity_poly.type
_entity_poly.pdbx_seq_one_letter_code
_entity_poly.pdbx_strand_id
1 'polypeptide(L)' 'MQNLLTAHPDVQAVFAQNDEMALGALRALQTAGKSDVMVVGFDGTPDGEKAVNDGKLAATIAQLPDQIGAKASKPQIKC' A
#
# COMPACT_ATOMS: atom_id res chain seq x y z
N MET A 1 1.87 12.00 -6.05
CA MET A 1 2.80 12.29 -4.95
C MET A 1 3.46 13.67 -5.01
N GLN A 2 3.93 14.19 -6.15
CA GLN A 2 4.62 15.49 -6.20
C GLN A 2 3.90 16.61 -5.43
N ASN A 3 2.62 16.87 -5.75
CA ASN A 3 1.86 17.93 -5.07
C ASN A 3 1.77 17.75 -3.56
N LEU A 4 1.63 16.49 -3.09
CA LEU A 4 1.56 16.18 -1.67
C LEU A 4 2.90 16.41 -0.98
N LEU A 5 4.03 16.06 -1.60
CA LEU A 5 5.36 16.31 -1.04
C LEU A 5 5.71 17.80 -1.01
N THR A 6 5.22 18.58 -1.97
CA THR A 6 5.35 20.04 -1.96
C THR A 6 4.51 20.68 -0.87
N ALA A 7 3.27 20.21 -0.68
CA ALA A 7 2.35 20.75 0.32
C ALA A 7 2.68 20.29 1.76
N HIS A 8 3.23 19.08 1.91
CA HIS A 8 3.50 18.42 3.20
C HIS A 8 4.94 17.87 3.23
N PRO A 9 5.95 18.74 3.40
CA PRO A 9 7.35 18.33 3.41
C PRO A 9 7.73 17.48 4.62
N ASP A 10 6.89 17.42 5.65
CA ASP A 10 7.06 16.70 6.91
C ASP A 10 6.35 15.34 6.96
N VAL A 11 5.76 14.89 5.84
CA VAL A 11 5.08 13.59 5.77
C VAL A 11 5.98 12.46 6.29
N GLN A 12 5.43 11.62 7.17
CA GLN A 12 6.16 10.51 7.82
C GLN A 12 5.77 9.15 7.25
N ALA A 13 4.56 9.03 6.70
CA ALA A 13 4.06 7.79 6.14
C ALA A 13 3.07 8.03 4.99
N VAL A 14 3.01 7.08 4.06
CA VAL A 14 2.03 6.99 2.98
C VAL A 14 1.35 5.62 3.05
N PHE A 15 0.02 5.65 3.13
CA PHE A 15 -0.80 4.46 2.94
C PHE A 15 -1.43 4.51 1.54
N ALA A 16 -1.13 3.51 0.73
CA ALA A 16 -1.66 3.38 -0.62
C ALA A 16 -2.74 2.30 -0.67
N GLN A 17 -3.78 2.53 -1.46
CA GLN A 17 -4.92 1.62 -1.57
C GLN A 17 -4.61 0.34 -2.35
N ASN A 18 -3.47 0.25 -3.03
CA ASN A 18 -2.91 -1.01 -3.55
C ASN A 18 -1.37 -0.95 -3.66
N ASP A 19 -0.74 -2.08 -3.94
CA ASP A 19 0.70 -2.23 -4.07
C ASP A 19 1.29 -1.44 -5.24
N GLU A 20 0.61 -1.38 -6.38
CA GLU A 20 1.09 -0.63 -7.55
C GLU A 20 1.24 0.87 -7.23
N MET A 21 0.24 1.43 -6.55
CA MET A 21 0.29 2.81 -6.07
C MET A 21 1.33 2.99 -4.96
N ALA A 22 1.52 2.02 -4.07
CA ALA A 22 2.56 2.06 -3.06
C ALA A 22 3.94 2.14 -3.72
N LEU A 23 4.20 1.31 -4.73
CA LEU A 23 5.45 1.31 -5.50
C LEU A 23 5.62 2.61 -6.31
N GLY A 24 4.54 3.16 -6.85
CA GLY A 24 4.54 4.49 -7.48
C GLY A 24 4.93 5.60 -6.51
N ALA A 25 4.34 5.60 -5.30
CA ALA A 25 4.64 6.56 -4.25
C ALA A 25 6.10 6.44 -3.77
N LEU A 26 6.59 5.21 -3.58
CA LEU A 26 7.97 4.92 -3.23
C LEU A 26 8.95 5.52 -4.25
N ARG A 27 8.72 5.32 -5.56
CA ARG A 27 9.58 5.91 -6.61
C ARG A 27 9.56 7.44 -6.58
N ALA A 28 8.41 8.04 -6.30
CA ALA A 28 8.30 9.50 -6.18
C ALA A 28 9.06 10.04 -4.96
N LEU A 29 8.97 9.34 -3.81
CA LEU A 29 9.71 9.66 -2.60
C LEU A 29 11.23 9.54 -2.81
N GLN A 30 11.68 8.48 -3.48
CA GLN A 30 13.10 8.29 -3.84
C GLN A 30 13.61 9.42 -4.75
N THR A 31 12.84 9.78 -5.78
CA THR A 31 13.18 10.91 -6.66
C THR A 31 13.25 12.23 -5.90
N ALA A 32 12.42 12.39 -4.86
CA ALA A 32 12.42 13.56 -3.99
C ALA A 32 13.47 13.52 -2.87
N GLY A 33 14.31 12.48 -2.79
CA GLY A 33 15.33 12.33 -1.76
C GLY A 33 14.78 12.02 -0.35
N LYS A 34 13.53 11.53 -0.26
CA LYS A 34 12.85 11.22 1.01
C LYS A 34 12.85 9.72 1.27
N SER A 35 13.90 9.22 1.92
CA SER A 35 14.06 7.80 2.25
C SER A 35 13.53 7.41 3.64
N ASP A 36 13.14 8.39 4.44
CA ASP A 36 12.65 8.25 5.82
C ASP A 36 11.13 8.06 5.93
N VAL A 37 10.41 8.16 4.80
CA VAL A 37 8.95 8.04 4.74
C VAL A 37 8.56 6.58 4.61
N MET A 38 7.78 6.08 5.57
CA MET A 38 7.24 4.71 5.52
C MET A 38 6.15 4.60 4.45
N VAL A 39 6.15 3.53 3.67
CA VAL A 39 5.11 3.28 2.66
C VAL A 39 4.46 1.93 2.91
N VAL A 40 3.13 1.91 3.00
CA VAL A 40 2.32 0.72 3.19
C VAL A 40 1.39 0.54 1.99
N GLY A 41 1.41 -0.64 1.39
CA GLY A 41 0.54 -1.06 0.31
C GLY A 41 -0.62 -1.95 0.76
N PHE A 42 -1.37 -2.44 -0.21
CA PHE A 42 -2.54 -3.29 -0.02
C PHE A 42 -2.62 -4.25 -1.23
N ASP A 43 -3.27 -5.39 -1.06
CA ASP A 43 -3.44 -6.52 -2.00
C ASP A 43 -2.50 -7.70 -1.73
N GLY A 44 -1.24 -7.45 -1.34
CA GLY A 44 -0.26 -8.54 -1.11
C GLY A 44 0.17 -9.22 -2.42
N THR A 45 0.33 -8.42 -3.48
CA THR A 45 0.83 -8.90 -4.77
C THR A 45 2.28 -9.40 -4.65
N PRO A 46 2.76 -10.26 -5.57
CA PRO A 46 4.16 -10.71 -5.56
C PRO A 46 5.18 -9.57 -5.57
N ASP A 47 4.87 -8.47 -6.28
CA ASP A 47 5.73 -7.28 -6.32
C ASP A 47 5.70 -6.51 -4.98
N GLY A 48 4.52 -6.40 -4.35
CA GLY A 48 4.36 -5.82 -3.02
C GLY A 48 5.12 -6.62 -1.95
N GLU A 49 4.93 -7.94 -1.93
CA GLU A 49 5.67 -8.86 -1.03
C GLU A 49 7.17 -8.77 -1.23
N LYS A 50 7.63 -8.79 -2.50
CA LYS A 50 9.05 -8.62 -2.81
C LYS A 50 9.56 -7.28 -2.29
N ALA A 51 8.82 -6.19 -2.47
CA ALA A 51 9.25 -4.89 -2.00
C ALA A 51 9.31 -4.78 -0.47
N VAL A 52 8.44 -5.49 0.25
CA VAL A 52 8.55 -5.64 1.71
C VAL A 52 9.80 -6.44 2.09
N ASN A 53 10.05 -7.57 1.44
CA ASN A 53 11.22 -8.41 1.69
C ASN A 53 12.55 -7.70 1.36
N ASP A 54 12.55 -6.85 0.34
CA ASP A 54 13.67 -5.98 -0.03
C ASP A 54 13.86 -4.79 0.96
N GLY A 55 12.97 -4.60 1.94
CA GLY A 55 13.00 -3.49 2.90
C GLY A 55 12.58 -2.13 2.32
N LYS A 56 11.94 -2.13 1.14
CA LYS A 56 11.53 -0.91 0.42
C LYS A 56 10.13 -0.44 0.81
N LEU A 57 9.20 -1.38 1.00
CA LEU A 57 7.89 -1.11 1.61
C LEU A 57 7.93 -1.54 3.08
N ALA A 58 7.25 -0.78 3.93
CA ALA A 58 7.11 -1.13 5.35
C ALA A 58 6.19 -2.34 5.53
N ALA A 59 5.11 -2.42 4.73
CA ALA A 59 4.19 -3.55 4.72
C ALA A 59 3.32 -3.55 3.45
N THR A 60 2.71 -4.70 3.16
CA THR A 60 1.52 -4.83 2.31
C THR A 60 0.49 -5.70 3.03
N ILE A 61 -0.80 -5.38 2.85
CA ILE A 61 -1.89 -6.12 3.48
C ILE A 61 -2.50 -7.04 2.42
N ALA A 62 -2.24 -8.34 2.56
CA ALA A 62 -2.78 -9.35 1.66
C ALA A 62 -4.30 -9.47 1.79
N GLN A 63 -4.99 -9.54 0.65
CA GLN A 63 -6.41 -9.86 0.60
C GLN A 63 -6.64 -11.37 0.51
N LEU A 64 -7.79 -11.83 1.01
CA LEU A 64 -8.22 -13.22 0.95
C LEU A 64 -9.46 -13.32 0.05
N PRO A 65 -9.32 -13.17 -1.28
CA PRO A 65 -10.44 -13.07 -2.21
C PRO A 65 -11.39 -14.27 -2.12
N ASP A 66 -10.87 -15.48 -1.91
CA ASP A 66 -11.67 -16.69 -1.72
C ASP A 66 -12.57 -16.59 -0.48
N GLN A 67 -12.06 -16.07 0.63
CA GLN A 67 -12.85 -15.88 1.85
C GLN A 67 -13.84 -14.74 1.71
N ILE A 68 -13.45 -13.66 1.03
CA ILE A 68 -14.33 -12.52 0.75
C ILE A 68 -15.50 -12.99 -0.11
N GLY A 69 -15.22 -13.70 -1.21
CA GLY A 69 -16.23 -14.29 -2.08
C GLY A 69 -17.14 -15.28 -1.35
N ALA A 70 -16.57 -16.19 -0.55
CA ALA A 70 -17.34 -17.15 0.24
C ALA A 70 -18.20 -16.50 1.33
N LYS A 71 -17.81 -15.33 1.86
CA LYS A 71 -18.64 -14.55 2.80
C LYS A 71 -19.70 -13.73 2.08
N ALA A 72 -19.38 -13.18 0.91
CA ALA A 72 -20.30 -12.38 0.11
C ALA A 72 -21.45 -13.21 -0.48
N SER A 73 -21.21 -14.48 -0.82
CA SER A 73 -22.25 -15.39 -1.30
C SER A 73 -23.22 -15.86 -0.21
N LYS A 74 -22.86 -15.72 1.07
CA LYS A 74 -23.76 -16.05 2.17
C LYS A 74 -24.78 -14.92 2.33
N PRO A 75 -26.10 -15.21 2.35
CA PRO A 75 -27.10 -14.19 2.61
C PRO A 75 -26.86 -13.60 4.00
N GLN A 76 -26.42 -12.34 4.04
CA GLN A 76 -26.25 -11.56 5.27
C GLN A 76 -27.60 -10.95 5.68
N ILE A 77 -28.63 -11.78 5.77
CA ILE A 77 -29.89 -11.35 6.36
C ILE A 77 -29.68 -11.37 7.87
N LYS A 78 -29.31 -10.21 8.41
CA LYS A 78 -29.51 -9.94 9.83
C LYS A 78 -30.97 -9.54 10.00
N CYS A 79 -31.75 -10.43 10.58
CA CYS A 79 -33.09 -10.13 11.09
C CYS A 79 -33.03 -9.01 12.13
#